data_AF-A0A977KVL8-F1
#
_entry.id   AF-A0A977KVL8-F1
#
_cell.length_a   1.000
_cell.length_b   1.000
_cell.length_c   1.000
_cell.angle_alpha   90.00
_cell.angle_beta   90.00
_cell.angle_gamma   90.00
#
_symmetry.space_group_name_H-M   'P 1'
#
loop_
_entity.id
_entity.type
_entity.pdbx_description
1 polymer ?
#
loop_
_entity_poly.entity_id
_entity_poly.type
_entity_poly.pdbx_seq_one_letter_code
_entity_poly.pdbx_strand_id
1 'polypeptide(L)'
;MSLHGNVCEAFFQDPEGLKNWSNVQPLSPIVTFLGDGHPGIWNAVESFATQSWLIRREVLDWYHLKENLFKVGGSLKRLEAVEHLLWRGFVNKAIDAFDGVKSKRAKNFQAYLTKHYQRIPDYQYYQQLGIVIGSGDVESKIKQVGARVKLSGARWHLHNVSRILRLRCAYLNHSPLLSVNVLS
;
A
#
# COMPACT_ATOMS: atom_id res chain seq x y z
N MET A 1 -3.20 3.63 -8.00
CA MET A 1 -3.20 2.15 -8.03
C MET A 1 -2.36 1.71 -9.22
N SER A 2 -1.52 0.68 -9.09
CA SER A 2 -0.73 0.14 -10.20
C SER A 2 -1.02 -1.35 -10.31
N LEU A 3 -1.34 -1.82 -11.51
CA LEU A 3 -1.33 -3.25 -11.84
C LEU A 3 0.08 -3.61 -12.33
N HIS A 4 0.55 -4.84 -12.08
CA HIS A 4 1.92 -5.24 -12.38
C HIS A 4 2.25 -5.02 -13.87
N GLY A 5 3.34 -4.29 -14.15
CA GLY A 5 3.88 -4.07 -15.49
C GLY A 5 3.19 -3.05 -16.40
N ASN A 6 1.86 -2.88 -16.36
CA ASN A 6 1.16 -2.35 -17.54
C ASN A 6 0.32 -1.07 -17.36
N VAL A 7 -0.28 -0.79 -16.20
CA VAL A 7 -1.22 0.33 -16.06
C VAL A 7 -1.16 0.98 -14.67
N CYS A 8 -1.03 2.31 -14.62
CA CYS A 8 -1.19 3.12 -13.41
C CYS A 8 -2.43 4.01 -13.52
N GLU A 9 -3.33 3.93 -12.53
CA GLU A 9 -4.56 4.74 -12.48
C GLU A 9 -4.67 5.51 -11.15
N ALA A 10 -5.22 6.72 -11.18
CA ALA A 10 -5.37 7.58 -10.00
C ALA A 10 -6.83 8.02 -9.81
N PHE A 11 -7.36 7.79 -8.61
CA PHE A 11 -8.72 8.17 -8.23
C PHE A 11 -8.64 9.21 -7.11
N PHE A 12 -9.39 10.30 -7.25
CA PHE A 12 -9.47 11.36 -6.25
C PHE A 12 -10.90 11.48 -5.75
N GLN A 13 -11.13 11.10 -4.48
CA GLN A 13 -12.46 11.10 -3.85
C GLN A 13 -13.53 10.34 -4.66
N ASP A 14 -13.11 9.33 -5.42
CA ASP A 14 -13.95 8.58 -6.36
C ASP A 14 -13.89 7.07 -6.08
N PRO A 15 -14.57 6.59 -5.02
CA PRO A 15 -14.59 5.17 -4.69
C PRO A 15 -15.36 4.33 -5.72
N GLU A 16 -16.38 4.88 -6.38
CA GLU A 16 -17.12 4.18 -7.44
C GLU A 16 -16.29 4.00 -8.71
N GLY A 17 -15.56 5.04 -9.15
CA GLY A 17 -14.64 4.93 -10.29
C GLY A 17 -13.54 3.92 -10.02
N LEU A 18 -13.00 3.89 -8.80
CA LEU A 18 -12.02 2.87 -8.39
C LEU A 18 -12.62 1.45 -8.48
N LYS A 19 -13.85 1.26 -8.00
CA LYS A 19 -14.58 -0.01 -8.06
C LYS A 19 -14.83 -0.45 -9.50
N ASN A 20 -15.36 0.45 -10.34
CA ASN A 20 -15.69 0.18 -11.73
C ASN A 20 -14.44 -0.16 -12.56
N TRP A 21 -13.36 0.60 -12.38
CA TRP A 21 -12.09 0.33 -13.05
C TRP A 21 -11.48 -1.01 -12.62
N SER A 22 -11.56 -1.37 -11.34
CA SER A 22 -11.11 -2.67 -10.85
C SER A 22 -11.92 -3.83 -11.45
N ASN A 23 -13.24 -3.67 -11.60
CA ASN A 23 -14.15 -4.69 -12.15
C ASN A 23 -13.86 -5.06 -13.62
N VAL A 24 -13.30 -4.14 -14.40
CA VAL A 24 -13.04 -4.37 -15.84
C VAL A 24 -11.64 -4.92 -16.13
N GLN A 25 -10.78 -5.06 -15.12
CA GLN A 25 -9.47 -5.67 -15.30
C GLN A 25 -9.59 -7.20 -15.23
N PRO A 26 -8.90 -7.96 -16.09
CA PRO A 26 -8.78 -9.40 -15.94
C PRO A 26 -7.97 -9.70 -14.68
N LEU A 27 -8.66 -10.03 -13.59
CA LEU A 27 -8.01 -10.38 -12.33
C LEU A 27 -7.50 -11.81 -12.37
N SER A 28 -6.29 -12.02 -11.88
CA SER A 28 -5.77 -13.34 -11.59
C SER A 28 -6.65 -14.03 -10.53
N PRO A 29 -6.80 -15.37 -10.56
CA PRO A 29 -7.45 -16.14 -9.49
C PRO A 29 -6.97 -15.80 -8.07
N ILE A 30 -5.72 -15.33 -7.96
CA ILE A 30 -5.10 -14.87 -6.72
C ILE A 30 -4.86 -13.37 -6.84
N VAL A 31 -5.49 -12.59 -5.96
CA VAL A 31 -5.29 -11.13 -5.87
C VAL A 31 -4.55 -10.80 -4.58
N THR A 32 -3.43 -10.08 -4.71
CA THR A 32 -2.65 -9.58 -3.57
C THR A 32 -2.87 -8.08 -3.42
N PHE A 33 -3.43 -7.68 -2.28
CA PHE A 33 -3.59 -6.29 -1.87
C PHE A 33 -2.42 -5.91 -0.96
N LEU A 34 -1.64 -4.92 -1.39
CA LEU A 34 -0.52 -4.38 -0.63
C LEU A 34 -0.90 -3.00 -0.07
N GLY A 35 -0.66 -2.76 1.23
CA GLY A 35 -1.01 -1.50 1.88
C GLY A 35 -0.11 -1.12 3.05
N ASP A 36 -0.05 0.18 3.36
CA ASP A 36 0.80 0.79 4.41
C ASP A 36 0.29 0.59 5.86
N GLY A 37 -0.89 -0.02 6.01
CA GLY A 37 -1.55 -0.23 7.30
C GLY A 37 -2.60 0.84 7.65
N HIS A 38 -2.80 1.85 6.80
CA HIS A 38 -3.88 2.82 6.97
C HIS A 38 -5.25 2.13 6.82
N PRO A 39 -6.22 2.35 7.76
CA PRO A 39 -7.53 1.68 7.73
C PRO A 39 -8.28 1.84 6.41
N GLY A 40 -8.18 3.02 5.79
CA GLY A 40 -8.88 3.34 4.54
C GLY A 40 -8.52 2.43 3.36
N ILE A 41 -7.31 1.85 3.34
CA ILE A 41 -6.94 0.89 2.29
C ILE A 41 -7.78 -0.38 2.45
N TRP A 42 -7.83 -0.93 3.66
CA TRP A 42 -8.50 -2.20 3.95
C TRP A 42 -10.03 -2.10 3.80
N ASN A 43 -10.61 -0.97 4.22
CA ASN A 43 -12.03 -0.70 4.00
C ASN A 43 -12.36 -0.64 2.49
N ALA A 44 -11.47 -0.06 1.69
CA ALA A 44 -11.64 -0.10 0.25
C ALA A 44 -11.57 -1.55 -0.28
N VAL A 45 -10.61 -2.36 0.18
CA VAL A 45 -10.51 -3.79 -0.21
C VAL A 45 -11.81 -4.56 0.09
N GLU A 46 -12.45 -4.32 1.23
CA GLU A 46 -13.74 -4.93 1.58
C GLU A 46 -14.86 -4.60 0.57
N SER A 47 -14.86 -3.40 -0.01
CA SER A 47 -15.88 -2.99 -0.99
C SER A 47 -15.80 -3.73 -2.34
N PHE A 48 -14.68 -4.41 -2.62
CA PHE A 48 -14.48 -5.21 -3.82
C PHE A 48 -14.88 -6.69 -3.65
N ALA A 49 -15.40 -7.09 -2.47
CA ALA A 49 -15.71 -8.48 -2.12
C ALA A 49 -16.69 -9.22 -3.05
N THR A 50 -17.32 -8.54 -4.01
CA THR A 50 -18.18 -9.14 -5.03
C THR A 50 -17.43 -9.62 -6.28
N GLN A 51 -16.10 -9.58 -6.32
CA GLN A 51 -15.30 -10.01 -7.47
C GLN A 51 -14.93 -11.50 -7.44
N SER A 52 -14.84 -12.11 -8.61
CA SER A 52 -14.66 -13.56 -8.87
C SER A 52 -13.26 -14.12 -8.55
N TRP A 53 -12.52 -13.55 -7.59
CA TRP A 53 -11.24 -14.11 -7.18
C TRP A 53 -11.44 -15.39 -6.35
N LEU A 54 -10.50 -16.33 -6.47
CA LEU A 54 -10.45 -17.54 -5.66
C LEU A 54 -9.72 -17.30 -4.33
N ILE A 55 -8.69 -16.46 -4.34
CA ILE A 55 -7.87 -16.15 -3.15
C ILE A 55 -7.63 -14.65 -3.05
N ARG A 56 -8.04 -14.07 -1.90
CA ARG A 56 -7.67 -12.72 -1.47
C ARG A 56 -6.50 -12.82 -0.49
N ARG A 57 -5.39 -12.16 -0.82
CA ARG A 57 -4.21 -12.03 0.04
C ARG A 57 -4.02 -10.56 0.41
N GLU A 58 -3.90 -10.26 1.69
CA GLU A 58 -3.53 -8.92 2.17
C GLU A 58 -2.11 -8.94 2.71
N VAL A 59 -1.30 -7.98 2.28
CA VAL A 59 0.10 -7.85 2.68
C VAL A 59 0.33 -6.44 3.17
N LEU A 60 0.83 -6.33 4.40
CA LEU A 60 1.33 -5.09 4.94
C LEU A 60 2.66 -4.78 4.29
N ASP A 61 2.81 -3.54 3.81
CA ASP A 61 4.04 -3.06 3.20
C ASP A 61 5.23 -3.19 4.14
N TRP A 62 6.25 -3.92 3.68
CA TRP A 62 7.46 -4.17 4.44
C TRP A 62 8.20 -2.89 4.84
N TYR A 63 8.32 -1.92 3.94
CA TYR A 63 9.10 -0.71 4.19
C TYR A 63 8.38 0.21 5.17
N HIS A 64 7.04 0.30 5.11
CA HIS A 64 6.26 1.02 6.12
C HIS A 64 6.28 0.32 7.48
N LEU A 65 6.19 -1.02 7.51
CA LEU A 65 6.35 -1.79 8.74
C LEU A 65 7.72 -1.52 9.38
N LYS A 66 8.79 -1.58 8.59
CA LYS A 66 10.16 -1.28 9.01
C LYS A 66 10.28 0.16 9.51
N GLU A 67 9.75 1.15 8.79
CA GLU A 67 9.78 2.54 9.24
C GLU A 67 9.08 2.72 10.59
N ASN A 68 7.92 2.09 10.79
CA ASN A 68 7.20 2.10 12.06
C ASN A 68 8.00 1.43 13.20
N LEU A 69 8.73 0.36 12.92
CA LEU A 69 9.65 -0.26 13.87
C LEU A 69 10.73 0.72 14.32
N PHE A 70 11.43 1.38 13.38
CA PHE A 70 12.52 2.30 13.74
C PHE A 70 12.03 3.59 14.42
N LYS A 71 10.77 4.00 14.17
CA LYS A 71 10.12 5.09 14.93
C LYS A 71 9.96 4.78 16.42
N VAL A 72 9.97 3.51 16.84
CA VAL A 72 9.94 3.15 18.26
C VAL A 72 11.15 3.73 19.01
N GLY A 73 12.32 3.69 18.36
CA GLY A 73 13.60 4.11 18.94
C GLY A 73 14.10 3.20 20.07
N GLY A 74 15.13 3.65 20.78
CA GLY A 74 15.75 2.90 21.87
C GLY A 74 16.94 2.05 21.40
N SER A 75 17.01 0.80 21.86
CA SER A 75 18.15 -0.09 21.57
C SER A 75 18.16 -0.54 20.11
N LEU A 76 19.18 -0.14 19.35
CA LEU A 76 19.35 -0.55 17.95
C LEU A 76 19.43 -2.07 17.80
N LYS A 77 20.16 -2.75 18.69
CA LYS A 77 20.26 -4.22 18.72
C LYS A 77 18.88 -4.90 18.84
N ARG A 78 17.97 -4.33 19.64
CA ARG A 78 16.58 -4.83 19.73
C ARG A 78 15.84 -4.61 18.42
N LEU A 79 15.94 -3.41 17.84
CA LEU A 79 15.27 -3.07 16.59
C LEU A 79 15.71 -3.98 15.45
N GLU A 80 17.00 -4.22 15.30
CA GLU A 80 17.54 -5.16 14.29
C GLU A 80 17.05 -6.59 14.52
N ALA A 81 17.04 -7.08 15.77
CA ALA A 81 16.51 -8.39 16.09
C ALA A 81 15.02 -8.52 15.74
N VAL A 82 14.22 -7.49 16.04
CA VAL A 82 12.80 -7.45 15.69
C VAL A 82 12.59 -7.35 14.18
N GLU A 83 13.42 -6.60 13.46
CA GLU A 83 13.39 -6.55 12.00
C GLU A 83 13.56 -7.96 11.41
N HIS A 84 14.56 -8.71 11.87
CA HIS A 84 14.75 -10.10 11.43
C HIS A 84 13.57 -11.02 11.74
N LEU A 85 12.95 -10.86 12.92
CA LEU A 85 11.75 -11.62 13.29
C LEU A 85 10.59 -11.32 12.35
N LEU A 86 10.31 -10.03 12.10
CA LEU A 86 9.23 -9.59 11.22
C LEU A 86 9.49 -10.00 9.76
N TRP A 87 10.73 -9.93 9.29
CA TRP A 87 11.12 -10.38 7.94
C TRP A 87 10.75 -11.84 7.66
N ARG A 88 10.81 -12.68 8.71
CA ARG A 88 10.47 -14.10 8.69
C ARG A 88 9.03 -14.39 9.13
N GLY A 89 8.20 -13.36 9.33
CA GLY A 89 6.81 -13.51 9.77
C GLY A 89 6.61 -13.92 11.23
N PHE A 90 7.63 -13.85 12.08
CA PHE A 90 7.53 -14.21 13.51
C PHE A 90 6.92 -13.06 14.35
N VAL A 91 5.65 -12.73 14.07
CA VAL A 91 4.97 -11.55 14.64
C VAL A 91 4.85 -11.62 16.17
N ASN A 92 4.50 -12.78 16.73
CA ASN A 92 4.37 -12.93 18.19
C ASN A 92 5.71 -12.64 18.90
N LYS A 93 6.81 -13.22 18.42
CA LYS A 93 8.15 -12.96 18.97
C LYS A 93 8.55 -11.48 18.86
N ALA A 94 8.14 -10.82 17.77
CA ALA A 94 8.36 -9.39 17.60
C ALA A 94 7.57 -8.53 18.59
N ILE A 95 6.33 -8.94 18.93
CA ILE A 95 5.52 -8.30 19.97
C ILE A 95 6.19 -8.49 21.34
N ASP A 96 6.56 -9.73 21.67
CA ASP A 96 7.17 -10.11 22.96
C ASP A 96 8.50 -9.37 23.21
N ALA A 97 9.25 -9.06 22.16
CA ALA A 97 10.52 -8.32 22.26
C ALA A 97 10.40 -6.91 22.87
N PHE A 98 9.17 -6.36 22.93
CA PHE A 98 8.86 -5.08 23.56
C PHE A 98 8.17 -5.21 24.92
N ASP A 99 7.96 -6.42 25.44
CA ASP A 99 7.37 -6.60 26.75
C ASP A 99 8.21 -5.97 27.86
N GLY A 100 7.53 -5.35 28.83
CA GLY A 100 8.15 -4.56 29.89
C GLY A 100 8.69 -3.20 29.45
N VAL A 101 8.71 -2.87 28.15
CA VAL A 101 9.11 -1.54 27.67
C VAL A 101 7.98 -0.54 27.95
N LYS A 102 8.24 0.42 28.84
CA LYS A 102 7.23 1.41 29.28
C LYS A 102 6.89 2.48 28.24
N SER A 103 7.67 2.59 27.16
CA SER A 103 7.51 3.69 26.20
C SER A 103 6.17 3.58 25.45
N LYS A 104 5.47 4.72 25.31
CA LYS A 104 4.22 4.79 24.55
C LYS A 104 4.41 4.32 23.10
N ARG A 105 5.57 4.62 22.50
CA ARG A 105 5.90 4.21 21.13
C ARG A 105 5.98 2.68 20.99
N ALA A 106 6.60 1.99 21.95
CA ALA A 106 6.68 0.52 21.94
C ALA A 106 5.28 -0.12 22.06
N LYS A 107 4.47 0.36 23.01
CA LYS A 107 3.07 -0.11 23.18
C LYS A 107 2.22 0.11 21.93
N ASN A 108 2.35 1.28 21.30
CA ASN A 108 1.65 1.57 20.05
C ASN A 108 2.10 0.64 18.92
N PHE A 109 3.40 0.33 18.85
CA PHE A 109 3.92 -0.59 17.84
C PHE A 109 3.45 -2.04 18.08
N GLN A 110 3.43 -2.53 19.32
CA GLN A 110 2.83 -3.82 19.67
C GLN A 110 1.37 -3.88 19.23
N ALA A 111 0.57 -2.85 19.54
CA ALA A 111 -0.83 -2.78 19.10
C ALA A 111 -0.97 -2.73 17.57
N TYR A 112 -0.06 -2.04 16.88
CA TYR A 112 0.00 -2.02 15.41
C TYR A 112 0.30 -3.41 14.84
N LEU A 113 1.26 -4.14 15.38
CA LEU A 113 1.56 -5.52 14.98
C LEU A 113 0.36 -6.45 15.21
N THR A 114 -0.29 -6.37 16.36
CA THR A 114 -1.50 -7.17 16.65
C THR A 114 -2.62 -6.87 15.66
N LYS A 115 -2.86 -5.58 15.35
CA LYS A 115 -3.88 -5.16 14.39
C LYS A 115 -3.62 -5.69 12.97
N HIS A 116 -2.36 -5.77 12.57
CA HIS A 116 -1.96 -6.19 11.23
C HIS A 116 -1.44 -7.63 11.17
N TYR A 117 -1.64 -8.43 12.23
CA TYR A 117 -1.05 -9.76 12.39
C TYR A 117 -1.23 -10.65 11.15
N GLN A 118 -2.46 -10.75 10.63
CA GLN A 118 -2.80 -11.58 9.47
C GLN A 118 -2.23 -11.07 8.15
N ARG A 119 -1.72 -9.83 8.12
CA ARG A 119 -1.19 -9.15 6.94
C ARG A 119 0.34 -9.17 6.89
N ILE A 120 1.00 -9.73 7.90
CA ILE A 120 2.46 -9.79 7.99
C ILE A 120 2.89 -11.23 7.65
N PRO A 121 3.26 -11.51 6.39
CA PRO A 121 3.72 -12.84 5.96
C PRO A 121 5.19 -13.09 6.32
N ASP A 122 5.71 -14.27 5.97
CA ASP A 122 7.15 -14.46 5.77
C ASP A 122 7.56 -13.70 4.49
N TYR A 123 8.09 -12.49 4.66
CA TYR A 123 8.50 -11.62 3.56
C TYR A 123 9.66 -12.20 2.76
N GLN A 124 10.56 -12.94 3.41
CA GLN A 124 11.65 -13.63 2.71
C GLN A 124 11.08 -14.65 1.72
N TYR A 125 10.15 -15.48 2.18
CA TYR A 125 9.50 -16.47 1.33
C TYR A 125 8.71 -15.81 0.21
N TYR A 126 7.96 -14.75 0.51
CA TYR A 126 7.20 -14.01 -0.51
C TYR A 126 8.12 -13.39 -1.57
N GLN A 127 9.24 -12.80 -1.16
CA GLN A 127 10.22 -12.25 -2.10
C GLN A 127 10.82 -13.35 -2.99
N GLN A 128 11.14 -14.52 -2.43
CA GLN A 128 11.65 -15.66 -3.21
C GLN A 128 10.64 -16.17 -4.25
N LEU A 129 9.34 -16.10 -3.93
CA LEU A 129 8.26 -16.43 -4.86
C LEU A 129 7.93 -15.30 -5.86
N GLY A 130 8.62 -14.17 -5.80
CA GLY A 130 8.33 -13.00 -6.64
C GLY A 130 7.02 -12.29 -6.27
N ILE A 131 6.46 -12.55 -5.09
CA ILE A 131 5.27 -11.84 -4.60
C ILE A 131 5.71 -10.44 -4.13
N VAL A 132 4.97 -9.41 -4.55
CA VAL A 132 5.25 -8.03 -4.17
C VAL A 132 5.06 -7.83 -2.66
N ILE A 133 6.10 -7.35 -1.98
CA ILE A 133 6.12 -7.12 -0.52
C ILE A 133 6.21 -5.63 -0.13
N GLY A 134 6.43 -4.75 -1.10
CA GLY A 134 6.66 -3.33 -0.85
C GLY A 134 6.16 -2.49 -2.01
N SER A 135 5.62 -1.32 -1.69
CA SER A 135 4.93 -0.43 -2.61
C SER A 135 5.89 0.54 -3.29
N GLY A 136 7.20 0.40 -3.11
CA GLY A 136 8.22 1.33 -3.60
C GLY A 136 8.07 1.71 -5.09
N ASP A 137 7.73 0.76 -5.96
CA ASP A 137 7.45 1.05 -7.38
C ASP A 137 6.21 1.94 -7.56
N VAL A 138 5.16 1.67 -6.77
CA VAL A 138 3.92 2.45 -6.75
C VAL A 138 4.16 3.82 -6.14
N GLU A 139 4.87 3.91 -5.02
CA GLU A 139 5.24 5.18 -4.39
C GLU A 139 6.13 6.04 -5.28
N SER A 140 7.07 5.44 -6.01
CA SER A 140 7.91 6.13 -6.98
C SER A 140 7.06 6.72 -8.10
N LYS A 141 6.14 5.93 -8.67
CA LYS A 141 5.17 6.42 -9.67
C LYS A 141 4.26 7.52 -9.10
N ILE A 142 3.75 7.36 -7.87
CA ILE A 142 2.94 8.39 -7.18
C ILE A 142 3.77 9.65 -6.94
N LYS A 143 5.05 9.55 -6.57
CA LYS A 143 5.96 10.71 -6.44
C LYS A 143 6.15 11.41 -7.78
N GLN A 144 6.30 10.67 -8.88
CA GLN A 144 6.38 11.25 -10.22
C GLN A 144 5.06 11.91 -10.68
N VAL A 145 3.91 11.37 -10.27
CA VAL A 145 2.60 12.02 -10.46
C VAL A 145 2.51 13.30 -9.62
N GLY A 146 2.80 13.18 -8.32
CA GLY A 146 2.67 14.23 -7.32
C GLY A 146 3.64 15.40 -7.50
N ALA A 147 4.84 15.18 -8.03
CA ALA A 147 5.83 16.21 -8.29
C ALA A 147 5.31 17.34 -9.21
N ARG A 148 4.35 17.05 -10.09
CA ARG A 148 3.70 18.04 -10.97
C ARG A 148 2.45 18.67 -10.36
N VAL A 149 1.77 17.95 -9.47
CA VAL A 149 0.52 18.43 -8.82
C VAL A 149 0.83 19.28 -7.58
N LYS A 150 1.92 18.98 -6.86
CA LYS A 150 2.36 19.64 -5.61
C LYS A 150 3.51 20.64 -5.83
N LEU A 151 3.54 21.33 -6.98
CA LEU A 151 4.52 22.38 -7.23
C LEU A 151 4.29 23.56 -6.29
N SER A 152 5.37 24.21 -5.85
CA SER A 152 5.27 25.43 -5.05
C SER A 152 4.49 26.51 -5.80
N GLY A 153 3.46 27.08 -5.17
CA GLY A 153 2.56 28.06 -5.78
C GLY A 153 1.41 27.48 -6.60
N ALA A 154 1.32 26.16 -6.79
CA ALA A 154 0.20 25.54 -7.49
C ALA A 154 -1.11 25.69 -6.69
N ARG A 155 -2.13 26.27 -7.32
CA ARG A 155 -3.51 26.32 -6.81
C ARG A 155 -4.43 25.68 -7.83
N TRP A 156 -5.17 24.66 -7.40
CA TRP A 156 -6.10 23.94 -8.25
C TRP A 156 -7.52 24.18 -7.75
N HIS A 157 -8.44 24.49 -8.66
CA HIS A 157 -9.85 24.29 -8.36
C HIS A 157 -10.12 22.79 -8.21
N LEU A 158 -10.93 22.40 -7.23
CA LEU A 158 -11.18 20.99 -6.86
C LEU A 158 -11.56 20.13 -8.08
N HIS A 159 -12.40 20.66 -8.97
CA HIS A 159 -12.85 19.97 -10.19
C HIS A 159 -11.73 19.73 -11.24
N ASN A 160 -10.60 20.42 -11.14
CA ASN A 160 -9.46 20.27 -12.06
C ASN A 160 -8.41 19.26 -11.54
N VAL A 161 -8.47 18.89 -10.26
CA VAL A 161 -7.52 17.95 -9.64
C VAL A 161 -7.60 16.57 -10.30
N SER A 162 -8.81 16.06 -10.55
CA SER A 162 -9.00 14.77 -11.23
C SER A 162 -8.48 14.79 -12.67
N ARG A 163 -8.68 15.90 -13.40
CA ARG A 163 -8.21 16.06 -14.78
C ARG A 163 -6.68 16.07 -14.88
N ILE A 164 -6.00 16.81 -14.01
CA ILE A 164 -4.53 16.86 -14.01
C ILE A 164 -3.91 15.51 -13.59
N LEU A 165 -4.55 14.80 -12.67
CA LEU A 165 -4.14 13.44 -12.29
C LEU A 165 -4.28 12.46 -13.46
N ARG A 166 -5.40 12.46 -14.18
CA ARG A 166 -5.61 11.62 -15.38
C ARG A 166 -4.60 11.92 -16.49
N LEU A 167 -4.36 13.20 -16.79
CA LEU A 167 -3.36 13.62 -17.76
C LEU A 167 -1.97 13.10 -17.39
N ARG A 168 -1.63 13.15 -16.09
CA ARG A 168 -0.34 12.68 -15.61
C ARG A 168 -0.21 11.16 -15.65
N CYS A 169 -1.27 10.42 -15.33
CA CYS A 169 -1.32 8.97 -15.48
C CYS A 169 -1.16 8.56 -16.96
N ALA A 170 -1.87 9.20 -17.88
CA ALA A 170 -1.72 8.95 -19.32
C ALA A 170 -0.27 9.16 -19.80
N TYR A 171 0.34 10.28 -19.41
CA TYR A 171 1.74 10.58 -19.74
C TYR A 171 2.70 9.52 -19.21
N LEU A 172 2.58 9.10 -17.95
CA LEU A 172 3.46 8.10 -17.32
C LEU A 172 3.22 6.68 -17.84
N ASN A 173 2.02 6.39 -18.34
CA ASN A 173 1.68 5.13 -18.98
C ASN A 173 2.08 5.08 -20.46
N HIS A 174 2.68 6.15 -21.01
CA HIS A 174 2.89 6.33 -22.47
C HIS A 174 1.61 6.14 -23.29
N SER A 175 0.46 6.45 -22.69
CA SER A 175 -0.84 6.32 -23.32
C SER A 175 -1.18 7.61 -24.06
N PRO A 176 -1.55 7.56 -25.35
CA PRO A 176 -2.09 8.71 -26.06
C PRO A 176 -3.52 9.08 -25.59
N LEU A 177 -4.15 8.20 -24.80
CA LEU A 177 -5.50 8.38 -24.26
C LEU A 177 -5.43 8.76 -22.78
N LEU A 178 -6.24 9.76 -22.39
CA LEU A 178 -6.57 9.98 -20.98
C LEU A 178 -7.22 8.72 -20.43
N SER A 179 -6.79 8.27 -19.25
CA SER A 179 -7.36 7.08 -18.66
C SER A 179 -8.89 7.17 -18.57
N VAL A 180 -9.50 6.07 -18.99
CA VAL A 180 -10.87 5.88 -19.49
C VAL A 180 -11.91 6.85 -18.93
N ASN A 181 -12.66 7.49 -19.83
CA ASN A 181 -13.95 8.10 -19.54
C ASN A 181 -14.84 7.07 -18.84
N VAL A 182 -15.02 7.20 -17.53
CA VAL A 182 -16.24 6.69 -16.92
C VAL A 182 -17.33 7.60 -17.47
N LEU A 183 -18.03 7.09 -18.48
CA LEU A 183 -19.17 7.76 -19.09
C LEU A 183 -20.21 8.05 -18.00
N SER A 184 -20.78 9.25 -18.13
CA SER A 184 -22.02 9.80 -17.56
C SER A 184 -22.98 8.84 -16.88
#